data_AF-A0AAD7ARM8-F1
#
_entry.id   AF-A0AAD7ARM8-F1
#
_cell.length_a   1.000
_cell.length_b   1.000
_cell.length_c   1.000
_cell.angle_alpha   90.00
_cell.angle_beta   90.00
_cell.angle_gamma   90.00
#
_symmetry.space_group_name_H-M   'P 1'
#
loop_
_entity.id
_entity.type
_entity.pdbx_description
1 polymer ?
#
loop_
_entity_poly.entity_id
_entity_poly.type
_entity_poly.pdbx_seq_one_letter_code
_entity_poly.pdbx_strand_id
1 'polypeptide(L)'
;MPTIPPKHRALILNSTRDPLDMSVVEQTPPQAGPGSAVIRVLAAGVLSYAGEVYSGRKPYPYPTSFIPGSSAIGRVAAVGPDATLLQPGQLVYFDSFIVGRDDPTSLILHGLNSGPTPGSVKLMEGEWRDSTYAEYAKIPLENCFPLDEARLLGDLSYEVEDLMYLGTLSVPFGGLRDVGVKAGDKVIVTPATGAFGGAAVIAALAMGARVVAMGRNLEALERVKSFSPGRIRTVVNTGNVMVDAKELTKDGPADVFFDISPAAAVTSTHLQSCMLALRREGRVSLMGGQKELTPMPIRVIMRYNLTVKGKWMYTKEDIRGLINLAEMGYLKLGEAENDASPLVFPELSMRSRKKSPDQNKSGKKLGRELQFLRWTGRGRRERIFLWRLSTRTQ
;
A
#
# COMPACT_ATOMS: atom_id res chain seq x y z
N MET A 1 14.90 14.45 -24.40
CA MET A 1 14.10 13.45 -23.67
C MET A 1 14.84 12.12 -23.72
N PRO A 2 14.93 11.35 -22.63
CA PRO A 2 15.50 10.01 -22.71
C PRO A 2 14.67 9.16 -23.66
N THR A 3 15.32 8.59 -24.68
CA THR A 3 14.68 7.70 -25.65
C THR A 3 14.36 6.36 -24.99
N ILE A 4 13.17 5.83 -25.27
CA ILE A 4 12.79 4.48 -24.83
C ILE A 4 13.71 3.48 -25.53
N PRO A 5 14.42 2.58 -24.79
CA PRO A 5 15.33 1.62 -25.39
C PRO A 5 14.57 0.58 -26.22
N PRO A 6 15.20 -0.08 -27.21
CA PRO A 6 14.55 -1.11 -28.02
C PRO A 6 14.14 -2.35 -27.21
N LYS A 7 14.79 -2.58 -26.06
CA LYS A 7 14.46 -3.64 -25.11
C LYS A 7 14.48 -3.11 -23.68
N HIS A 8 13.68 -3.71 -22.83
CA HIS A 8 13.69 -3.50 -21.38
C HIS A 8 13.56 -4.82 -20.63
N ARG A 9 13.97 -4.80 -19.36
CA ARG A 9 13.84 -5.94 -18.45
C ARG A 9 12.53 -5.88 -17.67
N ALA A 10 11.92 -7.05 -17.50
CA ALA A 10 10.71 -7.23 -16.70
C ALA A 10 10.78 -8.53 -15.89
N LEU A 11 10.21 -8.51 -14.68
CA LEU A 11 9.98 -9.69 -13.87
C LEU A 11 8.64 -10.31 -14.26
N ILE A 12 8.65 -11.56 -14.71
CA ILE A 12 7.46 -12.31 -15.11
C ILE A 12 7.12 -13.32 -14.02
N LEU A 13 5.86 -13.36 -13.59
CA LEU A 13 5.31 -14.50 -12.85
C LEU A 13 4.87 -15.57 -13.84
N ASN A 14 5.64 -16.64 -13.94
CA ASN A 14 5.38 -17.71 -14.91
C ASN A 14 4.18 -18.57 -14.48
N SER A 15 4.08 -18.90 -13.20
CA SER A 15 2.99 -19.72 -12.65
C SER A 15 2.79 -19.51 -11.14
N THR A 16 1.64 -19.91 -10.62
CA THR A 16 1.27 -19.79 -9.19
C THR A 16 1.76 -20.98 -8.36
N ARG A 17 3.04 -21.31 -8.46
CA ARG A 17 3.66 -22.45 -7.74
C ARG A 17 4.40 -21.98 -6.50
N ASP A 18 4.64 -22.92 -5.59
CA ASP A 18 5.50 -22.76 -4.41
C ASP A 18 6.70 -23.73 -4.54
N PRO A 19 7.96 -23.26 -4.54
CA PRO A 19 8.42 -21.87 -4.40
C PRO A 19 8.03 -20.98 -5.60
N LEU A 20 8.08 -19.65 -5.38
CA LEU A 20 7.76 -18.61 -6.38
C LEU A 20 8.45 -18.89 -7.73
N ASP A 21 7.64 -18.99 -8.79
CA ASP A 21 8.10 -19.23 -10.15
C ASP A 21 8.12 -17.92 -10.95
N MET A 22 9.22 -17.19 -10.81
CA MET A 22 9.44 -15.90 -11.48
C MET A 22 10.75 -15.88 -12.26
N SER A 23 10.79 -15.14 -13.36
CA SER A 23 12.00 -14.96 -14.17
C SER A 23 12.12 -13.54 -14.70
N VAL A 24 13.35 -13.06 -14.89
CA VAL A 24 13.61 -11.78 -15.56
C VAL A 24 13.77 -12.05 -17.05
N VAL A 25 13.01 -11.33 -17.87
CA VAL A 25 13.06 -11.42 -19.33
C VAL A 25 13.45 -10.06 -19.92
N GLU A 26 14.10 -10.07 -21.08
CA GLU A 26 14.23 -8.89 -21.93
C GLU A 26 13.17 -8.94 -23.03
N GLN A 27 12.40 -7.86 -23.17
CA GLN A 27 11.34 -7.74 -24.16
C GLN A 27 11.26 -6.32 -24.72
N THR A 28 10.40 -6.05 -25.70
CA THR A 28 10.15 -4.68 -26.18
C THR A 28 9.32 -3.91 -25.17
N PRO A 29 9.63 -2.64 -24.88
CA PRO A 29 8.80 -1.81 -24.00
C PRO A 29 7.37 -1.68 -24.54
N PRO A 30 6.38 -1.48 -23.65
CA PRO A 30 5.01 -1.22 -24.09
C PRO A 30 4.92 0.10 -24.85
N GLN A 31 3.89 0.24 -25.68
CA GLN A 31 3.58 1.45 -26.41
C GLN A 31 2.40 2.17 -25.76
N ALA A 32 2.43 3.51 -25.75
CA ALA A 32 1.30 4.31 -25.31
C ALA A 32 0.30 4.46 -26.47
N GLY A 33 -0.92 3.96 -26.29
CA GLY A 33 -2.08 4.23 -27.13
C GLY A 33 -3.06 5.20 -26.48
N PRO A 34 -4.21 5.48 -27.11
CA PRO A 34 -5.26 6.31 -26.53
C PRO A 34 -5.63 5.88 -25.10
N GLY A 35 -5.71 6.83 -24.18
CA GLY A 35 -6.01 6.61 -22.78
C GLY A 35 -4.86 6.02 -21.97
N SER A 36 -3.64 5.91 -22.50
CA SER A 36 -2.53 5.33 -21.75
C SER A 36 -1.27 6.20 -21.79
N ALA A 37 -0.40 5.98 -20.81
CA ALA A 37 0.97 6.46 -20.80
C ALA A 37 1.92 5.30 -20.54
N VAL A 38 3.19 5.49 -20.89
CA VAL A 38 4.29 4.60 -20.49
C VAL A 38 5.17 5.36 -19.53
N ILE A 39 5.43 4.79 -18.35
CA ILE A 39 6.37 5.35 -17.37
C ILE A 39 7.65 4.51 -17.33
N ARG A 40 8.79 5.17 -17.18
CA ARG A 40 10.01 4.55 -16.66
C ARG A 40 9.86 4.44 -15.16
N VAL A 41 9.82 3.21 -14.64
CA VAL A 41 9.64 2.95 -13.21
C VAL A 41 10.92 3.32 -12.47
N LEU A 42 10.81 4.21 -11.46
CA LEU A 42 11.93 4.57 -10.59
C LEU A 42 11.91 3.75 -9.30
N ALA A 43 10.70 3.53 -8.78
CA ALA A 43 10.41 2.75 -7.59
C ALA A 43 9.02 2.14 -7.73
N ALA A 44 8.86 0.87 -7.36
CA ALA A 44 7.57 0.19 -7.31
C ALA A 44 7.38 -0.45 -5.93
N GLY A 45 6.17 -0.33 -5.38
CA GLY A 45 5.85 -0.86 -4.05
C GLY A 45 5.77 -2.38 -4.06
N VAL A 46 6.20 -3.01 -2.96
CA VAL A 46 5.99 -4.44 -2.71
C VAL A 46 5.13 -4.61 -1.47
N LEU A 47 3.93 -5.19 -1.64
CA LEU A 47 3.05 -5.48 -0.51
C LEU A 47 3.63 -6.63 0.35
N SER A 48 3.46 -6.55 1.66
CA SER A 48 4.00 -7.54 2.61
C SER A 48 3.51 -8.96 2.34
N TYR A 49 2.30 -9.11 1.80
CA TYR A 49 1.70 -10.41 1.45
C TYR A 49 1.80 -10.76 -0.05
N ALA A 50 2.52 -9.97 -0.86
CA ALA A 50 2.64 -10.21 -2.30
C ALA A 50 3.23 -11.60 -2.60
N GLY A 51 4.23 -12.04 -1.82
CA GLY A 51 4.82 -13.37 -1.96
C GLY A 51 3.82 -14.50 -1.74
N GLU A 52 2.89 -14.37 -0.79
CA GLU A 52 1.82 -15.36 -0.58
C GLU A 52 0.80 -15.36 -1.73
N VAL A 53 0.52 -14.18 -2.30
CA VAL A 53 -0.38 -14.04 -3.44
C VAL A 53 0.22 -14.73 -4.67
N TYR A 54 1.46 -14.38 -5.04
CA TYR A 54 2.12 -14.89 -6.23
C TYR A 54 2.53 -16.36 -6.12
N SER A 55 2.72 -16.89 -4.90
CA SER A 55 2.97 -18.33 -4.67
C SER A 55 1.68 -19.15 -4.59
N GLY A 56 0.51 -18.54 -4.77
CA GLY A 56 -0.80 -19.21 -4.66
C GLY A 56 -1.25 -19.56 -3.22
N ARG A 57 -0.45 -19.27 -2.19
CA ARG A 57 -0.81 -19.51 -0.77
C ARG A 57 -1.99 -18.64 -0.33
N LYS A 58 -2.12 -17.46 -0.93
CA LYS A 58 -3.26 -16.56 -0.78
C LYS A 58 -3.93 -16.38 -2.15
N PRO A 59 -4.96 -17.18 -2.47
CA PRO A 59 -5.50 -17.26 -3.83
C PRO A 59 -6.25 -15.97 -4.18
N TYR A 60 -5.66 -15.16 -5.05
CA TYR A 60 -6.30 -14.02 -5.71
C TYR A 60 -6.48 -14.34 -7.20
N PRO A 61 -7.52 -13.83 -7.86
CA PRO A 61 -7.66 -13.97 -9.30
C PRO A 61 -6.63 -13.05 -9.98
N TYR A 62 -5.83 -13.59 -10.88
CA TYR A 62 -4.92 -12.85 -11.77
C TYR A 62 -4.49 -13.77 -12.93
N PRO A 63 -4.11 -13.24 -14.10
CA PRO A 63 -3.58 -14.05 -15.18
C PRO A 63 -2.23 -14.66 -14.82
N THR A 64 -1.87 -15.81 -15.40
CA THR A 64 -0.50 -16.35 -15.29
C THR A 64 0.33 -15.97 -16.52
N SER A 65 1.65 -15.93 -16.36
CA SER A 65 2.59 -15.38 -17.34
C SER A 65 2.34 -13.89 -17.62
N PHE A 66 2.54 -13.06 -16.61
CA PHE A 66 2.39 -11.60 -16.69
C PHE A 66 3.43 -10.88 -15.83
N ILE A 67 3.54 -9.56 -15.97
CA ILE A 67 4.36 -8.69 -15.11
C ILE A 67 3.56 -8.33 -13.84
N PRO A 68 3.86 -8.91 -12.67
CA PRO A 68 3.32 -8.45 -11.39
C PRO A 68 3.76 -7.03 -11.04
N GLY A 69 3.11 -6.44 -10.03
CA GLY A 69 3.47 -5.12 -9.55
C GLY A 69 2.43 -4.51 -8.62
N SER A 70 2.65 -3.23 -8.31
CA SER A 70 1.68 -2.38 -7.61
C SER A 70 1.85 -0.92 -8.06
N SER A 71 1.45 0.03 -7.22
CA SER A 71 1.68 1.45 -7.46
C SER A 71 3.18 1.75 -7.61
N ALA A 72 3.52 2.84 -8.29
CA ALA A 72 4.91 3.17 -8.60
C ALA A 72 5.14 4.68 -8.68
N ILE A 73 6.37 5.10 -8.37
CA ILE A 73 6.89 6.40 -8.78
C ILE A 73 7.67 6.21 -10.07
N GLY A 74 7.35 7.01 -11.06
CA GLY A 74 7.91 6.90 -12.39
C GLY A 74 8.19 8.25 -13.04
N ARG A 75 8.88 8.21 -14.17
CA ARG A 75 8.91 9.33 -15.12
C ARG A 75 8.15 8.97 -16.37
N VAL A 76 7.30 9.87 -16.85
CA VAL A 76 6.60 9.68 -18.13
C VAL A 76 7.64 9.51 -19.25
N ALA A 77 7.57 8.40 -19.97
CA ALA A 77 8.42 8.10 -21.11
C ALA A 77 7.71 8.37 -22.44
N ALA A 78 6.41 8.04 -22.51
CA ALA A 78 5.54 8.34 -23.65
C ALA A 78 4.09 8.50 -23.17
N VAL A 79 3.27 9.19 -23.96
CA VAL A 79 1.84 9.40 -23.70
C VAL A 79 1.02 9.11 -24.95
N GLY A 80 -0.22 8.68 -24.75
CA GLY A 80 -1.20 8.54 -25.82
C GLY A 80 -1.55 9.90 -26.46
N PRO A 81 -2.07 9.90 -27.70
CA PRO A 81 -2.38 11.13 -28.43
C PRO A 81 -3.48 11.99 -27.80
N ASP A 82 -4.25 11.42 -26.86
CA ASP A 82 -5.34 12.06 -26.12
C ASP A 82 -4.91 12.55 -24.72
N ALA A 83 -3.63 12.42 -24.36
CA ALA A 83 -3.11 12.96 -23.10
C ALA A 83 -3.00 14.49 -23.16
N THR A 84 -3.71 15.17 -22.26
CA THR A 84 -3.75 16.64 -22.19
C THR A 84 -2.96 17.23 -21.04
N LEU A 85 -2.69 16.43 -20.00
CA LEU A 85 -1.98 16.85 -18.79
C LEU A 85 -0.53 16.34 -18.74
N LEU A 86 -0.32 15.08 -19.11
CA LEU A 86 0.97 14.41 -18.97
C LEU A 86 1.93 14.76 -20.10
N GLN A 87 3.20 14.95 -19.76
CA GLN A 87 4.28 15.23 -20.69
C GLN A 87 5.49 14.33 -20.41
N PRO A 88 6.21 13.84 -21.44
CA PRO A 88 7.42 13.08 -21.23
C PRO A 88 8.44 13.81 -20.35
N GLY A 89 9.03 13.08 -19.39
CA GLY A 89 9.99 13.58 -18.40
C GLY A 89 9.41 13.88 -17.03
N GLN A 90 8.10 14.16 -16.94
CA GLN A 90 7.42 14.50 -15.68
C GLN A 90 7.53 13.36 -14.66
N LEU A 91 7.79 13.72 -13.39
CA LEU A 91 7.67 12.82 -12.27
C LEU A 91 6.20 12.57 -11.96
N VAL A 92 5.83 11.31 -11.78
CA VAL A 92 4.44 10.89 -11.56
C VAL A 92 4.34 9.81 -10.50
N TYR A 93 3.22 9.81 -9.79
CA TYR A 93 2.71 8.68 -9.02
C TYR A 93 1.70 7.91 -9.86
N PHE A 94 1.95 6.62 -10.08
CA PHE A 94 0.98 5.69 -10.65
C PHE A 94 0.24 4.96 -9.52
N ASP A 95 -1.09 5.10 -9.50
CA ASP A 95 -1.99 4.39 -8.60
C ASP A 95 -2.47 3.06 -9.22
N SER A 96 -2.19 1.95 -8.55
CA SER A 96 -2.58 0.61 -9.02
C SER A 96 -4.07 0.29 -8.87
N PHE A 97 -4.86 1.12 -8.20
CA PHE A 97 -6.31 0.89 -8.10
C PHE A 97 -7.04 1.42 -9.33
N ILE A 98 -7.23 0.54 -10.33
CA ILE A 98 -7.83 0.92 -11.61
C ILE A 98 -9.34 0.64 -11.58
N VAL A 99 -10.10 1.63 -12.02
CA VAL A 99 -11.55 1.57 -12.23
C VAL A 99 -11.84 1.68 -13.72
N GLY A 100 -12.73 0.84 -14.23
CA GLY A 100 -13.19 0.89 -15.62
C GLY A 100 -13.75 2.27 -15.98
N ARG A 101 -13.44 2.74 -17.20
CA ARG A 101 -13.89 4.05 -17.69
C ARG A 101 -15.38 4.09 -17.99
N ASP A 102 -15.87 2.97 -18.49
CA ASP A 102 -17.23 2.74 -18.96
C ASP A 102 -18.11 2.03 -17.92
N ASP A 103 -17.50 1.42 -16.90
CA ASP A 103 -18.19 0.71 -15.83
C ASP A 103 -17.46 0.85 -14.48
N PRO A 104 -18.01 1.59 -13.51
CA PRO A 104 -17.39 1.77 -12.20
C PRO A 104 -17.42 0.52 -11.32
N THR A 105 -18.10 -0.56 -11.73
CA THR A 105 -18.06 -1.85 -11.02
C THR A 105 -16.88 -2.73 -11.44
N SER A 106 -16.18 -2.33 -12.51
CA SER A 106 -14.96 -3.00 -12.98
C SER A 106 -13.74 -2.43 -12.26
N LEU A 107 -13.20 -3.17 -11.30
CA LEU A 107 -12.21 -2.71 -10.32
C LEU A 107 -11.07 -3.72 -10.20
N ILE A 108 -9.83 -3.26 -10.38
CA ILE A 108 -8.64 -4.11 -10.24
C ILE A 108 -7.58 -3.47 -9.34
N LEU A 109 -6.78 -4.32 -8.70
CA LEU A 109 -5.48 -3.92 -8.13
C LEU A 109 -4.40 -4.37 -9.12
N HIS A 110 -3.97 -3.45 -10.00
CA HIS A 110 -3.09 -3.73 -11.13
C HIS A 110 -1.82 -4.45 -10.69
N GLY A 111 -1.57 -5.64 -11.24
CA GLY A 111 -0.42 -6.47 -10.87
C GLY A 111 -0.66 -7.45 -9.70
N LEU A 112 -1.87 -7.47 -9.12
CA LEU A 112 -2.15 -8.23 -7.88
C LEU A 112 -3.52 -8.95 -7.85
N ASN A 113 -4.60 -8.29 -8.28
CA ASN A 113 -5.96 -8.84 -8.17
C ASN A 113 -6.86 -8.33 -9.30
N SER A 114 -7.36 -9.24 -10.14
CA SER A 114 -8.30 -9.00 -11.24
C SER A 114 -9.71 -8.60 -10.81
N GLY A 115 -10.04 -8.59 -9.52
CA GLY A 115 -11.39 -8.34 -9.04
C GLY A 115 -12.39 -9.47 -9.38
N PRO A 116 -13.65 -9.34 -8.93
CA PRO A 116 -14.64 -10.41 -9.05
C PRO A 116 -15.54 -10.30 -10.29
N THR A 117 -15.56 -9.17 -11.00
CA THR A 117 -16.49 -8.95 -12.11
C THR A 117 -15.88 -9.33 -13.47
N PRO A 118 -16.69 -9.75 -14.46
CA PRO A 118 -16.19 -10.03 -15.81
C PRO A 118 -15.44 -8.85 -16.44
N GLY A 119 -15.89 -7.62 -16.19
CA GLY A 119 -15.20 -6.42 -16.67
C GLY A 119 -13.84 -6.21 -15.99
N SER A 120 -13.74 -6.48 -14.68
CA SER A 120 -12.46 -6.45 -13.95
C SER A 120 -11.47 -7.48 -14.51
N VAL A 121 -11.94 -8.72 -14.77
CA VAL A 121 -11.13 -9.78 -15.39
C VAL A 121 -10.68 -9.37 -16.79
N LYS A 122 -11.59 -8.84 -17.63
CA LYS A 122 -11.26 -8.33 -18.96
C LYS A 122 -10.17 -7.26 -18.93
N LEU A 123 -10.21 -6.36 -17.95
CA LEU A 123 -9.20 -5.32 -17.77
C LEU A 123 -7.82 -5.93 -17.45
N MET A 124 -7.74 -6.84 -16.46
CA MET A 124 -6.47 -7.43 -16.04
C MET A 124 -5.93 -8.47 -17.03
N GLU A 125 -6.76 -9.17 -17.80
CA GLU A 125 -6.26 -10.12 -18.79
C GLU A 125 -5.87 -9.44 -20.11
N GLY A 126 -6.48 -8.29 -20.41
CA GLY A 126 -6.29 -7.51 -21.63
C GLY A 126 -5.46 -6.24 -21.43
N GLU A 127 -6.11 -5.08 -21.42
CA GLU A 127 -5.44 -3.77 -21.56
C GLU A 127 -4.45 -3.46 -20.43
N TRP A 128 -4.78 -3.86 -19.20
CA TRP A 128 -4.01 -3.61 -17.97
C TRP A 128 -3.45 -4.91 -17.39
N ARG A 129 -2.83 -5.71 -18.26
CA ARG A 129 -2.22 -6.99 -17.89
C ARG A 129 -0.91 -6.86 -17.14
N ASP A 130 0.00 -6.07 -17.69
CA ASP A 130 1.39 -6.01 -17.23
C ASP A 130 1.64 -4.75 -16.39
N SER A 131 2.07 -4.97 -15.15
CA SER A 131 2.24 -3.95 -14.11
C SER A 131 3.70 -3.50 -13.96
N THR A 132 4.11 -3.13 -12.75
CA THR A 132 5.25 -2.23 -12.51
C THR A 132 6.56 -2.90 -12.12
N TYR A 133 6.65 -4.22 -11.99
CA TYR A 133 7.94 -4.90 -11.81
C TYR A 133 8.67 -5.06 -13.16
N ALA A 134 8.79 -3.95 -13.88
CA ALA A 134 9.48 -3.80 -15.14
C ALA A 134 10.12 -2.41 -15.24
N GLU A 135 11.17 -2.24 -16.06
CA GLU A 135 11.82 -0.92 -16.21
C GLU A 135 10.87 0.13 -16.84
N TYR A 136 9.88 -0.34 -17.60
CA TYR A 136 8.84 0.47 -18.24
C TYR A 136 7.49 -0.20 -18.06
N ALA A 137 6.46 0.55 -17.73
CA ALA A 137 5.10 0.05 -17.50
C ALA A 137 4.08 0.92 -18.23
N LYS A 138 3.07 0.28 -18.84
CA LYS A 138 1.91 0.95 -19.44
C LYS A 138 0.86 1.15 -18.36
N ILE A 139 0.32 2.36 -18.27
CA ILE A 139 -0.63 2.75 -17.23
C ILE A 139 -1.78 3.61 -17.81
N PRO A 140 -2.98 3.59 -17.20
CA PRO A 140 -4.08 4.49 -17.59
C PRO A 140 -3.75 5.95 -17.24
N LEU A 141 -4.14 6.89 -18.11
CA LEU A 141 -3.94 8.33 -17.86
C LEU A 141 -4.62 8.78 -16.55
N GLU A 142 -5.82 8.30 -16.27
CA GLU A 142 -6.60 8.64 -15.08
C GLU A 142 -6.04 8.10 -13.75
N ASN A 143 -5.02 7.25 -13.82
CA ASN A 143 -4.33 6.63 -12.69
C ASN A 143 -2.88 7.14 -12.57
N CYS A 144 -2.50 8.09 -13.41
CA CYS A 144 -1.18 8.70 -13.43
C CYS A 144 -1.28 10.15 -12.95
N PHE A 145 -0.73 10.42 -11.79
CA PHE A 145 -0.81 11.71 -11.11
C PHE A 145 0.54 12.43 -11.22
N PRO A 146 0.61 13.59 -11.89
CA PRO A 146 1.79 14.46 -11.83
C PRO A 146 2.14 14.81 -10.40
N LEU A 147 3.43 14.90 -10.13
CA LEU A 147 3.98 15.34 -8.86
C LEU A 147 4.81 16.60 -9.07
N ASP A 148 4.72 17.57 -8.17
CA ASP A 148 5.62 18.71 -8.13
C ASP A 148 7.02 18.26 -7.67
N GLU A 149 7.86 17.91 -8.64
CA GLU A 149 9.22 17.44 -8.42
C GLU A 149 10.09 18.48 -7.70
N ALA A 150 9.96 19.76 -8.05
CA ALA A 150 10.74 20.84 -7.44
C ALA A 150 10.38 20.99 -5.96
N ARG A 151 9.09 20.86 -5.64
CA ARG A 151 8.62 20.91 -4.26
C ARG A 151 9.01 19.67 -3.47
N LEU A 152 8.70 18.47 -3.97
CA LEU A 152 8.84 17.22 -3.23
C LEU A 152 10.30 16.79 -3.10
N LEU A 153 11.06 16.77 -4.20
CA LEU A 153 12.46 16.33 -4.19
C LEU A 153 13.44 17.49 -3.93
N GLY A 154 13.03 18.74 -4.20
CA GLY A 154 13.83 19.93 -3.91
C GLY A 154 13.56 20.48 -2.52
N ASP A 155 12.52 21.31 -2.36
CA ASP A 155 12.25 22.06 -1.13
C ASP A 155 12.07 21.16 0.11
N LEU A 156 11.31 20.07 -0.06
CA LEU A 156 11.03 19.12 1.02
C LEU A 156 12.08 18.00 1.11
N SER A 157 12.98 17.93 0.12
CA SER A 157 14.12 16.99 0.09
C SER A 157 13.73 15.52 0.31
N TYR A 158 12.55 15.12 -0.15
CA TYR A 158 12.17 13.71 -0.17
C TYR A 158 12.99 12.96 -1.20
N GLU A 159 13.26 11.68 -0.95
CA GLU A 159 13.77 10.78 -1.97
C GLU A 159 12.61 10.16 -2.74
N VAL A 160 12.88 9.66 -3.95
CA VAL A 160 11.86 8.97 -4.78
C VAL A 160 11.22 7.81 -4.03
N GLU A 161 12.03 7.12 -3.22
CA GLU A 161 11.66 6.01 -2.38
C GLU A 161 10.62 6.41 -1.31
N ASP A 162 10.73 7.62 -0.75
CA ASP A 162 9.81 8.13 0.28
C ASP A 162 8.41 8.37 -0.28
N LEU A 163 8.33 8.83 -1.54
CA LEU A 163 7.06 9.11 -2.22
C LEU A 163 6.20 7.86 -2.42
N MET A 164 6.78 6.66 -2.36
CA MET A 164 6.02 5.41 -2.43
C MET A 164 5.06 5.23 -1.24
N TYR A 165 5.29 5.94 -0.13
CA TYR A 165 4.40 5.90 1.02
C TYR A 165 3.01 6.48 0.72
N LEU A 166 2.87 7.31 -0.33
CA LEU A 166 1.58 7.79 -0.82
C LEU A 166 0.59 6.64 -1.08
N GLY A 167 1.05 5.51 -1.62
CA GLY A 167 0.20 4.35 -1.87
C GLY A 167 -0.26 3.60 -0.61
N THR A 168 0.46 3.73 0.50
CA THR A 168 0.01 3.17 1.78
C THR A 168 -0.97 4.13 2.47
N LEU A 169 -0.71 5.43 2.38
CA LEU A 169 -1.54 6.49 2.97
C LEU A 169 -2.88 6.68 2.28
N SER A 170 -2.95 6.45 0.97
CA SER A 170 -4.17 6.58 0.19
C SER A 170 -5.31 5.71 0.71
N VAL A 171 -5.01 4.48 1.14
CA VAL A 171 -5.99 3.53 1.70
C VAL A 171 -6.73 4.14 2.89
N PRO A 172 -6.07 4.46 4.03
CA PRO A 172 -6.78 5.04 5.15
C PRO A 172 -7.25 6.47 4.92
N PHE A 173 -6.55 7.29 4.12
CA PHE A 173 -7.02 8.62 3.77
C PHE A 173 -8.39 8.57 3.09
N GLY A 174 -8.59 7.60 2.20
CA GLY A 174 -9.87 7.32 1.57
C GLY A 174 -11.01 7.09 2.58
N GLY A 175 -10.80 6.23 3.58
CA GLY A 175 -11.82 5.99 4.61
C GLY A 175 -12.05 7.19 5.53
N LEU A 176 -10.98 7.86 5.97
CA LEU A 176 -11.07 9.05 6.82
C LEU A 176 -11.84 10.19 6.14
N ARG A 177 -11.56 10.45 4.86
CA ARG A 177 -12.28 11.46 4.08
C ARG A 177 -13.72 11.03 3.80
N ASP A 178 -13.95 9.75 3.51
CA ASP A 178 -15.27 9.21 3.18
C ASP A 178 -16.27 9.24 4.35
N VAL A 179 -15.79 9.16 5.60
CA VAL A 179 -16.58 9.44 6.81
C VAL A 179 -16.52 10.91 7.26
N GLY A 180 -15.84 11.75 6.49
CA GLY A 180 -15.84 13.21 6.64
C GLY A 180 -15.05 13.73 7.84
N VAL A 181 -13.92 13.12 8.20
CA VAL A 181 -13.02 13.65 9.25
C VAL A 181 -12.73 15.14 8.98
N LYS A 182 -12.85 15.96 10.02
CA LYS A 182 -12.61 17.40 10.00
C LYS A 182 -11.42 17.76 10.88
N ALA A 183 -10.80 18.90 10.59
CA ALA A 183 -9.84 19.49 11.52
C ALA A 183 -10.49 19.69 12.90
N GLY A 184 -9.79 19.28 13.95
CA GLY A 184 -10.29 19.31 15.33
C GLY A 184 -11.03 18.04 15.78
N ASP A 185 -11.43 17.14 14.87
CA ASP A 185 -12.05 15.86 15.26
C ASP A 185 -11.07 15.04 16.13
N LYS A 186 -11.63 14.29 17.09
CA LYS A 186 -10.93 13.20 17.78
C LYS A 186 -11.21 11.88 17.08
N VAL A 187 -10.17 11.26 16.53
CA VAL A 187 -10.27 10.01 15.76
C VAL A 187 -9.63 8.87 16.54
N ILE A 188 -10.41 7.83 16.84
CA ILE A 188 -9.87 6.56 17.32
C ILE A 188 -9.39 5.76 16.10
N VAL A 189 -8.14 5.30 16.09
CA VAL A 189 -7.59 4.44 15.05
C VAL A 189 -7.29 3.07 15.65
N THR A 190 -7.80 2.00 15.04
CA THR A 190 -7.48 0.63 15.46
C THR A 190 -7.39 -0.33 14.27
N PRO A 191 -6.46 -1.30 14.30
CA PRO A 191 -5.23 -1.31 15.08
C PRO A 191 -4.27 -0.21 14.58
N ALA A 192 -3.71 0.60 15.46
CA ALA A 192 -2.94 1.79 15.08
C ALA A 192 -1.46 1.55 14.72
N THR A 193 -0.93 0.35 14.96
CA THR A 193 0.52 0.09 14.87
C THR A 193 0.94 -0.73 13.64
N GLY A 194 -0.01 -1.16 12.80
CA GLY A 194 0.29 -1.86 11.55
C GLY A 194 0.59 -0.88 10.41
N ALA A 195 0.98 -1.39 9.23
CA ALA A 195 1.32 -0.55 8.08
C ALA A 195 0.21 0.46 7.72
N PHE A 196 -1.03 0.00 7.52
CA PHE A 196 -2.16 0.88 7.23
C PHE A 196 -2.71 1.60 8.46
N GLY A 197 -2.56 1.01 9.64
CA GLY A 197 -2.98 1.62 10.91
C GLY A 197 -2.15 2.86 11.25
N GLY A 198 -0.83 2.76 11.17
CA GLY A 198 0.10 3.88 11.37
C GLY A 198 -0.08 4.93 10.29
N ALA A 199 -0.29 4.52 9.03
CA ALA A 199 -0.66 5.43 7.95
C ALA A 199 -1.98 6.17 8.23
N ALA A 200 -2.97 5.52 8.85
CA ALA A 200 -4.22 6.18 9.26
C ALA A 200 -3.99 7.22 10.35
N VAL A 201 -3.08 6.97 11.30
CA VAL A 201 -2.68 7.97 12.31
C VAL A 201 -2.09 9.20 11.63
N ILE A 202 -1.12 9.01 10.72
CA ILE A 202 -0.45 10.10 9.99
C ILE A 202 -1.45 10.87 9.13
N ALA A 203 -2.31 10.17 8.37
CA ALA A 203 -3.34 10.79 7.55
C ALA A 203 -4.33 11.62 8.38
N ALA A 204 -4.80 11.10 9.51
CA ALA A 204 -5.72 11.83 10.40
C ALA A 204 -5.05 13.10 10.98
N LEU A 205 -3.79 13.02 11.39
CA LEU A 205 -3.02 14.18 11.87
C LEU A 205 -2.83 15.24 10.77
N ALA A 206 -2.56 14.82 9.54
CA ALA A 206 -2.45 15.71 8.38
C ALA A 206 -3.78 16.40 8.04
N MET A 207 -4.92 15.73 8.31
CA MET A 207 -6.26 16.31 8.22
C MET A 207 -6.61 17.26 9.38
N GLY A 208 -5.68 17.49 10.31
CA GLY A 208 -5.87 18.38 11.46
C GLY A 208 -6.61 17.74 12.64
N ALA A 209 -6.79 16.42 12.64
CA ALA A 209 -7.42 15.70 13.75
C ALA A 209 -6.45 15.45 14.92
N ARG A 210 -7.02 15.11 16.08
CA ARG A 210 -6.30 14.48 17.19
C ARG A 210 -6.57 12.98 17.16
N VAL A 211 -5.57 12.18 17.52
CA VAL A 211 -5.66 10.72 17.38
C VAL A 211 -5.61 10.03 18.74
N VAL A 212 -6.50 9.05 18.93
CA VAL A 212 -6.40 8.03 19.97
C VAL A 212 -6.00 6.73 19.29
N ALA A 213 -4.71 6.40 19.35
CA ALA A 213 -4.11 5.21 18.76
C ALA A 213 -4.33 4.00 19.67
N MET A 214 -5.11 3.02 19.21
CA MET A 214 -5.39 1.80 19.97
C MET A 214 -4.64 0.59 19.40
N GLY A 215 -4.05 -0.22 20.27
CA GLY A 215 -3.30 -1.42 19.87
C GLY A 215 -2.99 -2.34 21.04
N ARG A 216 -2.32 -3.47 20.79
CA ARG A 216 -1.91 -4.43 21.83
C ARG A 216 -0.45 -4.31 22.25
N ASN A 217 0.41 -3.81 21.35
CA ASN A 217 1.84 -3.73 21.57
C ASN A 217 2.20 -2.34 22.12
N LEU A 218 2.58 -2.29 23.40
CA LEU A 218 2.96 -1.08 24.11
C LEU A 218 4.14 -0.35 23.47
N GLU A 219 5.18 -1.09 23.08
CA GLU A 219 6.38 -0.50 22.48
C GLU A 219 6.04 0.17 21.15
N ALA A 220 5.25 -0.51 20.31
CA ALA A 220 4.80 0.05 19.03
C ALA A 220 3.86 1.25 19.22
N LEU A 221 3.05 1.27 20.29
CA LEU A 221 2.21 2.42 20.63
C LEU A 221 3.03 3.63 21.07
N GLU A 222 4.06 3.44 21.90
CA GLU A 222 4.94 4.55 22.30
C GLU A 222 5.69 5.14 21.09
N ARG A 223 6.06 4.31 20.11
CA ARG A 223 6.58 4.80 18.83
C ARG A 223 5.55 5.63 18.09
N VAL A 224 4.32 5.12 17.89
CA VAL A 224 3.25 5.88 17.24
C VAL A 224 2.98 7.21 17.94
N LYS A 225 3.02 7.24 19.27
CA LYS A 225 2.84 8.46 20.06
C LYS A 225 3.93 9.51 19.81
N SER A 226 5.16 9.07 19.53
CA SER A 226 6.29 9.97 19.25
C SER A 226 6.13 10.76 17.95
N PHE A 227 5.22 10.34 17.06
CA PHE A 227 5.02 10.96 15.75
C PHE A 227 4.44 12.38 15.85
N SER A 228 3.59 12.63 16.85
CA SER A 228 3.10 13.98 17.11
C SER A 228 2.78 14.15 18.59
N PRO A 229 3.80 14.46 19.42
CA PRO A 229 3.62 14.71 20.83
C PRO A 229 2.53 15.77 21.06
N GLY A 230 1.57 15.46 21.94
CA GLY A 230 0.44 16.34 22.26
C GLY A 230 -0.78 16.22 21.35
N ARG A 231 -0.68 15.56 20.17
CA ARG A 231 -1.83 15.26 19.30
C ARG A 231 -2.21 13.78 19.26
N ILE A 232 -1.38 12.91 19.83
CA ILE A 232 -1.61 11.46 19.88
C ILE A 232 -1.69 11.01 21.35
N ARG A 233 -2.77 10.28 21.68
CA ARG A 233 -2.87 9.48 22.90
C ARG A 233 -2.91 8.00 22.53
N THR A 234 -2.33 7.16 23.36
CA THR A 234 -2.32 5.70 23.16
C THR A 234 -3.27 5.01 24.12
N VAL A 235 -3.89 3.92 23.65
CA VAL A 235 -4.74 3.02 24.46
C VAL A 235 -4.36 1.59 24.18
N VAL A 236 -4.10 0.83 25.24
CA VAL A 236 -3.89 -0.61 25.15
C VAL A 236 -5.25 -1.29 25.06
N ASN A 237 -5.43 -2.14 24.06
CA ASN A 237 -6.57 -3.05 23.95
C ASN A 237 -6.38 -4.21 24.92
N THR A 238 -7.11 -4.22 26.04
CA THR A 238 -7.01 -5.27 27.05
C THR A 238 -7.89 -6.48 26.72
N GLY A 239 -8.72 -6.39 25.68
CA GLY A 239 -9.74 -7.38 25.36
C GLY A 239 -11.02 -7.23 26.20
N ASN A 240 -11.09 -6.29 27.14
CA ASN A 240 -12.29 -6.04 27.93
C ASN A 240 -13.02 -4.79 27.43
N VAL A 241 -14.22 -4.98 26.89
CA VAL A 241 -15.03 -3.95 26.24
C VAL A 241 -15.19 -2.69 27.11
N MET A 242 -15.54 -2.87 28.39
CA MET A 242 -15.88 -1.75 29.27
C MET A 242 -14.64 -1.03 29.81
N VAL A 243 -13.56 -1.77 30.06
CA VAL A 243 -12.27 -1.18 30.45
C VAL A 243 -11.72 -0.33 29.31
N ASP A 244 -11.68 -0.88 28.11
CA ASP A 244 -11.17 -0.20 26.92
C ASP A 244 -12.04 1.03 26.58
N ALA A 245 -13.37 0.92 26.62
CA ALA A 245 -14.27 2.05 26.36
C ALA A 245 -14.09 3.19 27.37
N LYS A 246 -13.91 2.86 28.65
CA LYS A 246 -13.61 3.86 29.71
C LYS A 246 -12.26 4.55 29.46
N GLU A 247 -11.24 3.79 29.04
CA GLU A 247 -9.93 4.34 28.73
C GLU A 247 -9.96 5.23 27.48
N LEU A 248 -10.70 4.84 26.44
CA LEU A 248 -10.89 5.62 25.22
C LEU A 248 -11.60 6.96 25.48
N THR A 249 -12.46 7.02 26.49
CA THR A 249 -13.28 8.20 26.83
C THR A 249 -12.71 9.10 27.93
N LYS A 250 -11.49 8.86 28.42
CA LYS A 250 -10.87 9.67 29.48
C LYS A 250 -10.85 11.18 29.18
N ASP A 251 -10.64 11.55 27.92
CA ASP A 251 -10.62 12.96 27.47
C ASP A 251 -11.93 13.36 26.79
N GLY A 252 -13.03 12.71 27.17
CA GLY A 252 -14.33 12.79 26.51
C GLY A 252 -14.47 11.84 25.31
N PRO A 253 -15.68 11.73 24.73
CA PRO A 253 -15.95 10.86 23.61
C PRO A 253 -15.20 11.27 22.33
N ALA A 254 -15.09 10.34 21.38
CA ALA A 254 -14.48 10.56 20.07
C ALA A 254 -15.53 10.88 18.99
N ASP A 255 -15.10 11.59 17.95
CA ASP A 255 -15.95 11.98 16.81
C ASP A 255 -16.02 10.88 15.75
N VAL A 256 -14.89 10.19 15.56
CA VAL A 256 -14.72 9.18 14.52
C VAL A 256 -14.00 7.96 15.08
N PHE A 257 -14.44 6.78 14.64
CA PHE A 257 -13.73 5.54 14.80
C PHE A 257 -13.33 5.00 13.42
N PHE A 258 -12.02 4.82 13.20
CA PHE A 258 -11.46 4.24 12.00
C PHE A 258 -10.92 2.83 12.30
N ASP A 259 -11.53 1.83 11.68
CA ASP A 259 -11.11 0.43 11.75
C ASP A 259 -10.43 -0.01 10.45
N ILE A 260 -9.24 -0.62 10.56
CA ILE A 260 -8.54 -1.29 9.47
C ILE A 260 -7.98 -2.65 9.91
N SER A 261 -8.77 -3.34 10.74
CA SER A 261 -8.38 -4.58 11.37
C SER A 261 -8.21 -5.74 10.35
N PRO A 262 -7.21 -6.63 10.55
CA PRO A 262 -7.04 -7.80 9.69
C PRO A 262 -8.10 -8.87 10.00
N ALA A 263 -8.26 -9.85 9.11
CA ALA A 263 -9.20 -10.97 9.30
C ALA A 263 -9.02 -11.71 10.64
N ALA A 264 -7.78 -11.81 11.14
CA ALA A 264 -7.45 -12.46 12.41
C ALA A 264 -8.00 -11.71 13.65
N ALA A 265 -8.51 -10.48 13.51
CA ALA A 265 -9.05 -9.69 14.60
C ALA A 265 -10.54 -9.93 14.89
N VAL A 266 -11.17 -10.92 14.24
CA VAL A 266 -12.60 -11.24 14.40
C VAL A 266 -13.03 -11.47 15.86
N THR A 267 -12.16 -12.03 16.71
CA THR A 267 -12.46 -12.28 18.13
C THR A 267 -12.15 -11.09 19.03
N SER A 268 -11.61 -9.99 18.49
CA SER A 268 -11.21 -8.84 19.28
C SER A 268 -12.42 -7.96 19.61
N THR A 269 -12.42 -7.40 20.81
CA THR A 269 -13.49 -6.55 21.33
C THR A 269 -13.41 -5.08 20.90
N HIS A 270 -12.43 -4.72 20.04
CA HIS A 270 -12.16 -3.33 19.64
C HIS A 270 -13.35 -2.63 18.97
N LEU A 271 -14.09 -3.31 18.08
CA LEU A 271 -15.26 -2.69 17.44
C LEU A 271 -16.28 -2.25 18.49
N GLN A 272 -16.52 -3.08 19.51
CA GLN A 272 -17.45 -2.74 20.59
C GLN A 272 -16.93 -1.58 21.43
N SER A 273 -15.72 -1.68 21.97
CA SER A 273 -15.18 -0.65 22.87
C SER A 273 -15.00 0.70 22.17
N CYS A 274 -14.55 0.71 20.92
CA CYS A 274 -14.39 1.95 20.15
C CYS A 274 -15.74 2.60 19.82
N MET A 275 -16.76 1.83 19.45
CA MET A 275 -18.09 2.37 19.17
C MET A 275 -18.81 2.85 20.43
N LEU A 276 -18.57 2.23 21.59
CA LEU A 276 -19.04 2.72 22.88
C LEU A 276 -18.37 4.05 23.28
N ALA A 277 -17.18 4.34 22.75
CA ALA A 277 -16.42 5.55 23.03
C ALA A 277 -16.78 6.75 22.13
N LEU A 278 -17.73 6.59 21.21
CA LEU A 278 -18.16 7.66 20.31
C LEU A 278 -19.19 8.60 20.95
N ARG A 279 -19.17 9.87 20.51
CA ARG A 279 -20.22 10.82 20.85
C ARG A 279 -21.52 10.50 20.10
N ARG A 280 -22.61 11.17 20.48
CA ARG A 280 -23.82 11.23 19.64
C ARG A 280 -23.44 11.76 18.25
N GLU A 281 -23.99 11.14 17.22
CA GLU A 281 -23.71 11.40 15.80
C GLU A 281 -22.24 11.13 15.40
N GLY A 282 -21.56 10.28 16.17
CA GLY A 282 -20.24 9.77 15.83
C GLY A 282 -20.26 8.90 14.57
N ARG A 283 -19.11 8.77 13.92
CA ARG A 283 -18.98 8.13 12.60
C ARG A 283 -17.96 7.01 12.64
N VAL A 284 -18.25 5.91 11.94
CA VAL A 284 -17.39 4.73 11.89
C VAL A 284 -17.00 4.43 10.45
N SER A 285 -15.70 4.34 10.19
CA SER A 285 -15.12 3.84 8.94
C SER A 285 -14.68 2.39 9.17
N LEU A 286 -15.34 1.45 8.50
CA LEU A 286 -14.96 0.03 8.49
C LEU A 286 -14.20 -0.28 7.20
N MET A 287 -12.86 -0.35 7.28
CA MET A 287 -11.96 -0.76 6.18
C MET A 287 -11.24 -2.08 6.44
N GLY A 288 -11.47 -2.69 7.60
CA GLY A 288 -10.86 -3.97 7.98
C GLY A 288 -11.26 -5.12 7.06
N GLY A 289 -10.37 -6.10 6.92
CA GLY A 289 -10.56 -7.30 6.11
C GLY A 289 -11.26 -8.45 6.84
N GLN A 290 -12.12 -8.14 7.83
CA GLN A 290 -12.89 -9.15 8.55
C GLN A 290 -13.95 -9.75 7.62
N LYS A 291 -14.00 -11.09 7.55
CA LYS A 291 -14.95 -11.82 6.67
C LYS A 291 -16.21 -12.28 7.41
N GLU A 292 -16.09 -12.42 8.72
CA GLU A 292 -17.14 -12.95 9.59
C GLU A 292 -17.87 -11.81 10.29
N LEU A 293 -19.06 -12.12 10.79
CA LEU A 293 -19.84 -11.17 11.58
C LEU A 293 -19.18 -10.95 12.95
N THR A 294 -18.75 -9.71 13.20
CA THR A 294 -18.23 -9.31 14.50
C THR A 294 -19.32 -8.59 15.31
N PRO A 295 -19.53 -8.95 16.59
CA PRO A 295 -20.57 -8.33 17.40
C PRO A 295 -20.43 -6.81 17.53
N MET A 296 -21.45 -6.07 17.07
CA MET A 296 -21.52 -4.61 17.18
C MET A 296 -22.52 -4.16 18.27
N PRO A 297 -22.30 -3.02 18.95
CA PRO A 297 -23.19 -2.54 20.00
C PRO A 297 -24.44 -1.85 19.41
N ILE A 298 -25.38 -2.63 18.86
CA ILE A 298 -26.55 -2.14 18.11
C ILE A 298 -27.37 -1.10 18.88
N ARG A 299 -27.58 -1.29 20.20
CA ARG A 299 -28.30 -0.32 21.02
C ARG A 299 -27.62 1.05 21.06
N VAL A 300 -26.29 1.10 21.04
CA VAL A 300 -25.54 2.36 21.04
C VAL A 300 -25.57 2.99 19.65
N ILE A 301 -25.41 2.20 18.58
CA ILE A 301 -25.58 2.68 17.20
C ILE A 301 -26.91 3.44 17.06
N MET A 302 -28.00 2.80 17.45
CA MET A 302 -29.34 3.38 17.38
C MET A 302 -29.50 4.59 18.30
N ARG A 303 -29.17 4.46 19.60
CA ARG A 303 -29.43 5.55 20.57
C ARG A 303 -28.58 6.79 20.32
N TYR A 304 -27.38 6.61 19.78
CA TYR A 304 -26.42 7.70 19.56
C TYR A 304 -26.43 8.19 18.12
N ASN A 305 -27.33 7.70 17.25
CA ASN A 305 -27.39 8.08 15.84
C ASN A 305 -26.03 7.88 15.13
N LEU A 306 -25.34 6.79 15.43
CA LEU A 306 -24.03 6.54 14.82
C LEU A 306 -24.18 6.25 13.34
N THR A 307 -23.32 6.84 12.52
CA THR A 307 -23.18 6.45 11.11
C THR A 307 -22.09 5.39 11.02
N VAL A 308 -22.41 4.22 10.45
CA VAL A 308 -21.45 3.15 10.19
C VAL A 308 -21.34 2.95 8.69
N LYS A 309 -20.12 3.09 8.16
CA LYS A 309 -19.87 3.03 6.73
C LYS A 309 -18.71 2.09 6.42
N GLY A 310 -18.95 1.13 5.53
CA GLY A 310 -17.89 0.33 4.94
C GLY A 310 -17.21 1.11 3.82
N LYS A 311 -15.89 1.01 3.74
CA LYS A 311 -15.11 1.61 2.64
C LYS A 311 -14.07 0.62 2.15
N TRP A 312 -14.04 0.44 0.83
CA TRP A 312 -12.98 -0.28 0.15
C TRP A 312 -12.18 0.70 -0.69
N MET A 313 -10.86 0.71 -0.49
CA MET A 313 -9.91 1.59 -1.18
C MET A 313 -10.28 3.08 -1.03
N TYR A 314 -10.16 3.83 -2.11
CA TYR A 314 -10.25 5.29 -2.20
C TYR A 314 -10.64 5.69 -3.62
N THR A 315 -10.84 6.97 -3.87
CA THR A 315 -11.13 7.53 -5.20
C THR A 315 -9.90 8.28 -5.75
N LYS A 316 -9.90 8.60 -7.04
CA LYS A 316 -8.86 9.44 -7.66
C LYS A 316 -8.75 10.81 -7.00
N GLU A 317 -9.86 11.32 -6.49
CA GLU A 317 -9.87 12.59 -5.76
C GLU A 317 -9.23 12.48 -4.37
N ASP A 318 -9.25 11.30 -3.74
CA ASP A 318 -8.51 11.06 -2.49
C ASP A 318 -7.01 11.16 -2.76
N ILE A 319 -6.55 10.55 -3.86
CA ILE A 319 -5.13 10.61 -4.27
C ILE A 319 -4.69 12.06 -4.51
N ARG A 320 -5.47 12.86 -5.25
CA ARG A 320 -5.16 14.28 -5.45
C ARG A 320 -5.07 15.05 -4.14
N GLY A 321 -6.06 14.86 -3.25
CA GLY A 321 -6.05 15.49 -1.94
C GLY A 321 -4.82 15.11 -1.10
N LEU A 322 -4.42 13.85 -1.15
CA LEU A 322 -3.23 13.36 -0.44
C LEU A 322 -1.93 13.94 -1.01
N ILE A 323 -1.79 13.98 -2.34
CA ILE A 323 -0.64 14.61 -3.02
C ILE A 323 -0.55 16.09 -2.64
N ASN A 324 -1.67 16.81 -2.66
CA ASN A 324 -1.70 18.22 -2.24
C ASN A 324 -1.22 18.40 -0.79
N LEU A 325 -1.61 17.52 0.14
CA LEU A 325 -1.13 17.58 1.53
C LEU A 325 0.39 17.32 1.63
N ALA A 326 0.92 16.41 0.82
CA ALA A 326 2.36 16.14 0.75
C ALA A 326 3.13 17.33 0.19
N GLU A 327 2.69 17.90 -0.93
CA GLU A 327 3.31 19.07 -1.58
C GLU A 327 3.25 20.32 -0.68
N MET A 328 2.16 20.49 0.08
CA MET A 328 2.06 21.54 1.09
C MET A 328 2.92 21.30 2.35
N GLY A 329 3.50 20.10 2.51
CA GLY A 329 4.33 19.74 3.67
C GLY A 329 3.53 19.38 4.94
N TYR A 330 2.21 19.17 4.83
CA TYR A 330 1.37 18.69 5.94
C TYR A 330 1.48 17.19 6.16
N LEU A 331 1.99 16.48 5.16
CA LEU A 331 2.22 15.05 5.22
C LEU A 331 3.71 14.77 5.08
N LYS A 332 4.29 14.14 6.10
CA LYS A 332 5.70 13.75 6.11
C LYS A 332 5.88 12.42 5.37
N LEU A 333 6.72 12.43 4.35
CA LEU A 333 7.15 11.26 3.58
C LEU A 333 8.62 11.00 3.93
N GLY A 334 9.02 9.78 4.30
CA GLY A 334 10.44 9.51 4.64
C GLY A 334 10.92 10.04 6.01
N GLU A 335 11.62 9.18 6.74
CA GLU A 335 12.25 9.33 8.07
C GLU A 335 11.39 9.50 9.37
N ALA A 336 11.86 8.75 10.39
CA ALA A 336 11.62 8.74 11.85
C ALA A 336 10.27 8.31 12.45
N GLU A 337 9.16 8.29 11.71
CA GLU A 337 7.83 8.01 12.28
C GLU A 337 7.18 6.73 11.73
N ASN A 338 7.95 5.75 11.25
CA ASN A 338 7.40 4.51 10.68
C ASN A 338 8.25 3.30 11.04
N ASP A 339 8.09 2.81 12.26
CA ASP A 339 8.78 1.60 12.73
C ASP A 339 7.91 0.34 12.53
N ALA A 340 7.46 0.15 11.28
CA ALA A 340 6.92 -1.10 10.79
C ALA A 340 8.09 -1.88 10.15
N SER A 341 8.79 -2.67 10.96
CA SER A 341 10.02 -3.35 10.56
C SER A 341 9.82 -4.32 9.37
N PRO A 342 10.74 -4.33 8.39
CA PRO A 342 10.69 -5.23 7.23
C PRO A 342 11.26 -6.64 7.51
N LEU A 343 10.55 -7.68 7.09
CA LEU A 343 11.13 -9.02 6.85
C LEU A 343 11.84 -9.02 5.49
N VAL A 344 13.17 -9.03 5.51
CA VAL A 344 14.00 -9.05 4.29
C VAL A 344 14.00 -10.43 3.66
N PHE A 345 13.45 -10.55 2.45
CA PHE A 345 13.86 -11.58 1.49
C PHE A 345 14.98 -11.02 0.60
N PRO A 346 16.12 -11.73 0.45
CA PRO A 346 17.33 -11.22 -0.17
C PRO A 346 17.36 -11.19 -1.70
N GLU A 347 18.30 -10.39 -2.21
CA GLU A 347 18.61 -10.20 -3.63
C GLU A 347 19.03 -11.51 -4.34
N LEU A 348 18.49 -11.67 -5.55
CA LEU A 348 18.99 -12.60 -6.56
C LEU A 348 20.27 -12.02 -7.19
N SER A 349 21.43 -12.57 -6.84
CA SER A 349 22.67 -12.36 -7.61
C SER A 349 23.25 -13.70 -8.06
N MET A 350 23.40 -13.89 -9.38
CA MET A 350 24.07 -15.05 -9.95
C MET A 350 25.59 -14.91 -9.78
N ARG A 351 26.20 -15.70 -8.88
CA ARG A 351 27.61 -16.08 -8.99
C ARG A 351 27.80 -17.56 -8.65
N SER A 352 28.32 -18.31 -9.61
CA SER A 352 28.75 -19.68 -9.39
C SER A 352 30.02 -19.69 -8.54
N ARG A 353 30.04 -20.50 -7.48
CA ARG A 353 31.29 -20.94 -6.85
C ARG A 353 31.27 -22.46 -6.78
N LYS A 354 32.03 -23.10 -7.67
CA LYS A 354 32.46 -24.49 -7.52
C LYS A 354 33.36 -24.59 -6.29
N LYS A 355 33.05 -25.51 -5.37
CA LYS A 355 34.05 -26.39 -4.75
C LYS A 355 33.39 -27.74 -4.42
N SER A 356 33.79 -28.76 -5.17
CA SER A 356 33.77 -30.18 -4.79
C SER A 356 34.96 -30.41 -3.81
N PRO A 357 34.95 -31.37 -2.87
CA PRO A 357 34.86 -32.81 -3.15
C PRO A 357 33.90 -33.58 -2.24
N ASP A 358 33.05 -34.45 -2.78
CA ASP A 358 33.30 -35.90 -2.71
C ASP A 358 32.27 -36.71 -3.51
N GLN A 359 32.73 -37.82 -4.08
CA GLN A 359 31.93 -38.74 -4.88
C GLN A 359 31.29 -39.80 -3.97
N ASN A 360 29.99 -40.05 -4.08
CA ASN A 360 29.44 -41.28 -4.68
C ASN A 360 27.95 -41.50 -4.37
N LYS A 361 27.27 -42.00 -5.42
CA LYS A 361 26.11 -42.91 -5.45
C LYS A 361 24.68 -42.37 -5.24
N SER A 362 23.96 -42.54 -6.36
CA SER A 362 22.57 -42.96 -6.52
C SER A 362 21.44 -42.02 -6.10
N GLY A 363 20.92 -41.31 -7.11
CA GLY A 363 19.48 -41.17 -7.37
C GLY A 363 18.64 -40.35 -6.39
N LYS A 364 18.32 -39.10 -6.75
CA LYS A 364 16.99 -38.46 -6.66
C LYS A 364 17.07 -36.95 -6.87
N LYS A 365 16.04 -36.44 -7.55
CA LYS A 365 15.47 -35.08 -7.53
C LYS A 365 16.44 -33.90 -7.71
N LEU A 366 16.34 -33.26 -8.89
CA LEU A 366 16.69 -31.84 -9.07
C LEU A 366 15.73 -30.97 -8.22
N GLY A 367 16.05 -30.81 -6.93
CA GLY A 367 15.52 -29.73 -6.11
C GLY A 367 16.48 -28.56 -6.19
N ARG A 368 16.15 -27.52 -6.97
CA ARG A 368 16.81 -26.22 -6.84
C ARG A 368 16.13 -25.50 -5.68
N GLU A 369 16.65 -25.70 -4.48
CA GLU A 369 16.25 -24.90 -3.32
C GLU A 369 16.76 -23.46 -3.47
N LEU A 370 15.84 -22.51 -3.39
CA LEU A 370 16.10 -21.09 -3.25
C LEU A 370 16.54 -20.83 -1.79
N GLN A 371 17.84 -20.72 -1.55
CA GLN A 371 18.36 -20.20 -0.29
C GLN A 371 18.54 -18.68 -0.37
N PHE A 372 17.93 -18.02 0.60
CA PHE A 372 17.88 -16.59 0.75
C PHE A 372 19.10 -16.10 1.58
N LEU A 373 20.06 -15.34 0.98
CA LEU A 373 21.26 -14.81 1.68
C LEU A 373 21.29 -13.28 1.93
N ARG A 374 21.49 -12.92 3.21
CA ARG A 374 21.76 -11.59 3.82
C ARG A 374 22.82 -10.75 3.07
N TRP A 375 22.57 -9.44 2.89
CA TRP A 375 23.63 -8.43 2.69
C TRP A 375 23.83 -7.58 3.95
N THR A 376 25.09 -7.45 4.38
CA THR A 376 25.55 -6.62 5.50
C THR A 376 26.47 -5.54 4.93
N GLY A 377 26.11 -4.27 5.12
CA GLY A 377 26.87 -3.11 4.63
C GLY A 377 26.50 -1.86 5.43
N ARG A 378 27.52 -1.22 5.99
CA ARG A 378 27.52 -0.27 7.13
C ARG A 378 26.63 0.98 6.95
N GLY A 379 25.90 1.33 8.01
CA GLY A 379 25.23 2.63 8.20
C GLY A 379 23.73 2.47 8.42
N ARG A 380 23.25 2.68 9.65
CA ARG A 380 21.85 2.52 10.08
C ARG A 380 20.87 3.34 9.21
N ARG A 381 20.11 2.69 8.31
CA ARG A 381 18.93 3.22 7.61
C ARG A 381 17.98 2.05 7.27
N GLU A 382 16.71 2.10 7.71
CA GLU A 382 15.73 0.98 7.67
C GLU A 382 14.45 1.36 6.87
N ARG A 383 13.85 0.40 6.13
CA ARG A 383 13.53 0.53 4.67
C ARG A 383 12.05 0.33 4.26
N ILE A 384 11.63 1.07 3.21
CA ILE A 384 10.51 0.78 2.30
C ILE A 384 10.93 -0.34 1.31
N PHE A 385 10.03 -1.29 0.98
CA PHE A 385 10.33 -2.35 -0.01
C PHE A 385 10.10 -1.85 -1.43
N LEU A 386 11.20 -1.66 -2.15
CA LEU A 386 11.19 -1.12 -3.51
C LEU A 386 11.86 -2.09 -4.46
N TRP A 387 11.15 -2.40 -5.52
CA TRP A 387 11.77 -3.08 -6.65
C TRP A 387 12.56 -2.05 -7.46
N ARG A 388 13.88 -2.28 -7.58
CA ARG A 388 14.77 -1.48 -8.43
C ARG A 388 15.71 -2.42 -9.18
N LEU A 389 15.72 -2.34 -10.50
CA LEU A 389 16.77 -2.96 -11.29
C LEU A 389 18.01 -2.08 -11.23
N SER A 390 19.01 -2.50 -10.45
CA SER A 390 20.33 -1.87 -10.45
C SER A 390 20.92 -1.88 -11.87
N THR A 391 21.08 -0.71 -12.48
CA THR A 391 22.02 -0.52 -13.59
C THR A 391 23.41 -0.37 -12.99
N ARG A 392 24.17 -1.48 -12.85
CA ARG A 392 25.62 -1.35 -12.70
C ARG A 392 26.17 -0.91 -14.05
N THR A 393 26.39 0.38 -14.21
CA THR A 393 27.50 0.84 -15.04
C THR A 393 28.77 0.32 -14.38
N GLN A 394 29.54 -0.49 -15.14
CA GLN A 394 30.89 -0.90 -14.73
C GLN A 394 31.81 0.31 -14.63
#